data_AF-A0AAV5MI96-F1
#
_entry.id   AF-A0AAV5MI96-F1
#
_cell.length_a   1.000
_cell.length_b   1.000
_cell.length_c   1.000
_cell.angle_alpha   90.00
_cell.angle_beta   90.00
_cell.angle_gamma   90.00
#
_symmetry.space_group_name_H-M   'P 1'
#
loop_
_entity.id
_entity.type
_entity.pdbx_description
1 polymer ?
#
loop_
_entity_poly.entity_id
_entity_poly.type
_entity_poly.pdbx_seq_one_letter_code
_entity_poly.pdbx_strand_id
1 'polypeptide(L)'
;MQMKLLLWMVVMMVILPSSTVTASSNISLENCPRTCGSVSVPFPFGFGRTECAKNDSFLLECNKTGSLLFGDISISDISLENGTITGLVNSSAYRCWLEDGSDWIFRDGNIAFNKPSNKLAFIISPIHNKFVGLGCDTVAFIAGDYGTTFASGCYAFCTNVT
;
A
#
# COMPACT_ATOMS: atom_id res chain seq x y z
N MET A 1 -5.36 -56.15 -9.26
CA MET A 1 -4.20 -55.59 -8.51
C MET A 1 -4.23 -54.05 -8.44
N GLN A 2 -4.60 -53.36 -9.53
CA GLN A 2 -4.73 -51.89 -9.64
C GLN A 2 -5.63 -51.22 -8.58
N MET A 3 -6.79 -51.83 -8.25
CA MET A 3 -7.78 -51.23 -7.33
C MET A 3 -7.31 -51.15 -5.86
N LYS A 4 -6.47 -52.10 -5.41
CA LYS A 4 -5.89 -52.08 -4.05
C LYS A 4 -4.83 -51.00 -3.88
N LEU A 5 -4.07 -50.70 -4.94
CA LEU A 5 -3.09 -49.61 -4.92
C LEU A 5 -3.77 -48.23 -4.85
N LEU A 6 -4.87 -48.05 -5.60
CA LEU A 6 -5.67 -46.81 -5.53
C LEU A 6 -6.25 -46.58 -4.13
N LEU A 7 -6.75 -47.64 -3.48
CA LEU A 7 -7.26 -47.53 -2.12
C LEU A 7 -6.17 -47.13 -1.12
N TRP A 8 -4.96 -47.68 -1.24
CA TRP A 8 -3.83 -47.33 -0.37
C TRP A 8 -3.33 -45.89 -0.59
N MET A 9 -3.34 -45.40 -1.83
CA MET A 9 -2.99 -44.02 -2.15
C MET A 9 -3.98 -43.02 -1.52
N VAL A 10 -5.28 -43.32 -1.57
CA VAL A 10 -6.32 -42.48 -0.95
C VAL A 10 -6.20 -42.50 0.58
N VAL A 11 -5.94 -43.66 1.18
CA VAL A 11 -5.77 -43.78 2.64
C VAL A 11 -4.55 -42.99 3.13
N MET A 12 -3.43 -43.01 2.40
CA MET A 12 -2.26 -42.20 2.76
C MET A 12 -2.54 -40.69 2.69
N MET A 13 -3.36 -40.23 1.74
CA MET A 13 -3.70 -38.81 1.59
C MET A 13 -4.60 -38.28 2.72
N VAL A 14 -5.37 -39.15 3.37
CA VAL A 14 -6.27 -38.81 4.49
C VAL A 14 -5.55 -38.78 5.85
N ILE A 15 -4.39 -39.42 5.97
CA ILE A 15 -3.67 -39.55 7.25
C ILE A 15 -2.61 -38.44 7.43
N LEU A 16 -2.31 -37.62 6.42
CA LEU A 16 -1.42 -36.48 6.63
C LEU A 16 -2.10 -35.46 7.57
N PRO A 17 -1.54 -35.20 8.76
CA PRO A 17 -2.01 -34.08 9.55
C PRO A 17 -1.78 -32.79 8.76
N SER A 18 -2.83 -32.01 8.58
CA SER A 18 -2.74 -30.64 8.07
C SER A 18 -1.89 -29.82 9.03
N SER A 19 -0.57 -29.82 8.83
CA SER A 19 0.31 -28.89 9.52
C SER A 19 -0.01 -27.50 8.97
N THR A 20 -0.79 -26.74 9.72
CA THR A 20 -0.87 -25.30 9.54
C THR A 20 0.53 -24.76 9.81
N VAL A 21 1.29 -24.47 8.75
CA VAL A 21 2.53 -23.72 8.85
C VAL A 21 2.12 -22.28 9.17
N THR A 22 2.01 -21.96 10.46
CA THR A 22 2.05 -20.57 10.90
C THR A 22 3.46 -20.08 10.61
N ALA A 23 3.62 -19.32 9.53
CA ALA A 23 4.85 -18.62 9.22
C ALA A 23 5.11 -17.58 10.33
N SER A 24 5.79 -18.00 11.39
CA SER A 24 6.38 -17.10 12.38
C SER A 24 7.58 -16.43 11.74
N SER A 25 7.35 -15.31 11.05
CA SER A 25 8.41 -14.50 10.43
C SER A 25 9.07 -13.56 11.43
N ASN A 26 9.50 -14.08 12.58
CA ASN A 26 10.39 -13.36 13.50
C ASN A 26 11.83 -13.77 13.20
N ILE A 27 12.30 -13.48 11.99
CA ILE A 27 13.74 -13.44 11.70
C ILE A 27 14.26 -12.17 12.40
N SER A 28 14.54 -12.28 13.70
CA SER A 28 15.24 -11.23 14.42
C SER A 28 16.71 -11.32 14.01
N LEU A 29 17.11 -10.53 13.00
CA LEU A 29 18.48 -10.04 13.00
C LEU A 29 18.66 -9.36 14.36
N GLU A 30 19.60 -9.86 15.17
CA GLU A 30 19.86 -9.32 16.49
C GLU A 30 20.00 -7.79 16.41
N ASN A 31 19.28 -7.09 17.29
CA ASN A 31 19.25 -5.62 17.40
C ASN A 31 18.43 -4.83 16.35
N CYS A 32 17.61 -5.47 15.52
CA CYS A 32 16.70 -4.73 14.63
C CYS A 32 15.39 -4.33 15.34
N PRO A 33 15.05 -3.03 15.40
CA PRO A 33 13.78 -2.62 15.99
C PRO A 33 12.62 -3.11 15.13
N ARG A 34 11.57 -3.63 15.80
CA ARG A 34 10.40 -4.24 15.15
C ARG A 34 9.09 -3.50 15.39
N THR A 35 9.14 -2.37 16.09
CA THR A 35 7.97 -1.56 16.41
C THR A 35 8.32 -0.08 16.29
N CYS A 36 7.52 0.66 15.52
CA CYS A 36 7.61 2.12 15.44
C CYS A 36 6.27 2.70 15.92
N GLY A 37 6.28 3.36 17.07
CA GLY A 37 5.04 3.74 17.75
C GLY A 37 4.17 2.52 18.02
N SER A 38 2.95 2.52 17.49
CA SER A 38 1.99 1.42 17.62
C SER A 38 2.05 0.40 16.47
N VAL A 39 2.92 0.58 15.48
CA VAL A 39 2.95 -0.24 14.27
C VAL A 39 4.03 -1.32 14.39
N SER A 40 3.65 -2.58 14.16
CA SER A 40 4.57 -3.71 14.05
C SER A 40 5.20 -3.76 12.66
N VAL A 41 6.52 -3.96 12.59
CA VAL A 41 7.31 -3.96 11.35
C VAL A 41 7.98 -5.33 11.16
N PRO A 42 7.26 -6.31 10.59
CA PRO A 42 7.80 -7.65 10.37
C PRO A 42 8.76 -7.69 9.18
N PHE A 43 9.64 -8.69 9.13
CA PHE A 43 10.42 -8.97 7.92
C PHE A 43 9.46 -9.30 6.75
N PRO A 44 9.66 -8.78 5.52
CA PRO A 44 10.88 -8.20 4.93
C PRO A 44 11.14 -6.72 5.20
N PHE A 45 10.25 -6.04 5.94
CA PHE A 45 10.37 -4.63 6.27
C PHE A 45 11.35 -4.39 7.43
N GLY A 46 11.90 -3.18 7.49
CA GLY A 46 12.76 -2.75 8.57
C GLY A 46 13.02 -1.25 8.53
N PHE A 47 13.59 -0.72 9.61
CA PHE A 47 13.99 0.67 9.73
C PHE A 47 15.21 0.81 10.64
N GLY A 48 15.82 1.99 10.66
CA GLY A 48 16.97 2.34 11.49
C GLY A 48 18.31 1.90 10.87
N ARG A 49 18.44 0.64 10.44
CA ARG A 49 19.63 0.13 9.74
C ARG A 49 19.23 -0.64 8.49
N THR A 50 20.04 -0.56 7.44
CA THR A 50 19.71 -1.15 6.12
C THR A 50 19.59 -2.67 6.17
N GLU A 51 20.39 -3.34 7.02
CA GLU A 51 20.33 -4.78 7.24
C GLU A 51 19.03 -5.27 7.91
N CYS A 52 18.26 -4.37 8.53
CA CYS A 52 17.00 -4.73 9.18
C CYS A 52 15.86 -4.97 8.17
N ALA A 53 16.03 -4.55 6.93
CA ALA A 53 15.12 -4.79 5.82
C ALA A 53 15.75 -5.77 4.82
N LYS A 54 14.93 -6.40 3.99
CA LYS A 54 15.40 -7.31 2.93
C LYS A 54 16.33 -6.61 1.92
N ASN A 55 16.03 -5.35 1.60
CA ASN A 55 16.82 -4.43 0.79
C ASN A 55 16.25 -3.01 0.92
N ASP A 56 16.86 -2.03 0.25
CA ASP A 56 16.44 -0.62 0.28
C ASP A 56 14.99 -0.39 -0.16
N SER A 57 14.39 -1.28 -0.96
CA SER A 57 12.99 -1.16 -1.33
C SER A 57 12.03 -1.52 -0.19
N PHE A 58 12.49 -2.17 0.88
CA PHE A 58 11.73 -2.52 2.08
C PHE A 58 12.16 -1.71 3.32
N LEU A 59 13.13 -0.80 3.15
CA LEU A 59 13.56 0.09 4.22
C LEU A 59 12.53 1.21 4.40
N LEU A 60 12.05 1.34 5.62
CA LEU A 60 11.09 2.36 6.06
C LEU A 60 11.79 3.38 6.95
N GLU A 61 11.14 4.52 7.16
CA GLU A 61 11.59 5.53 8.12
C GLU A 61 10.69 5.50 9.35
N CYS A 62 11.28 5.50 10.54
CA CYS A 62 10.56 5.72 11.78
C CYS A 62 11.02 7.06 12.35
N ASN A 63 10.13 8.05 12.37
CA ASN A 63 10.48 9.38 12.84
C ASN A 63 10.52 9.42 14.39
N LYS A 64 11.01 10.54 14.93
CA LYS A 64 11.13 10.73 16.40
C LYS A 64 9.78 10.77 17.13
N THR A 65 8.68 11.03 16.44
CA THR A 65 7.33 11.02 17.02
C THR A 65 6.69 9.64 17.00
N GLY A 66 7.41 8.60 16.55
CA GLY A 66 6.92 7.23 16.48
C GLY A 66 5.98 6.96 15.30
N SER A 67 6.04 7.78 14.26
CA SER A 67 5.30 7.56 13.02
C SER A 67 6.18 6.78 12.03
N LEU A 68 5.64 5.67 11.53
CA LEU A 68 6.27 4.86 10.50
C LEU A 68 5.91 5.44 9.13
N LEU A 69 6.91 5.69 8.29
CA LEU A 69 6.77 6.44 7.06
C LEU A 69 7.30 5.66 5.85
N PHE A 70 6.65 5.89 4.72
CA PHE A 70 7.09 5.48 3.39
C PHE A 70 6.96 6.68 2.44
N GLY A 71 8.02 7.49 2.36
CA GLY A 71 7.92 8.82 1.77
C GLY A 71 6.93 9.70 2.53
N ASP A 72 5.98 10.29 1.81
CA ASP A 72 4.95 11.15 2.41
C ASP A 72 3.80 10.36 3.06
N ILE A 73 3.85 9.02 3.03
CA ILE A 73 2.78 8.16 3.50
C ILE A 73 3.06 7.72 4.93
N SER A 74 2.13 8.02 5.83
CA SER A 74 2.17 7.51 7.20
C SER A 74 1.55 6.13 7.26
N ILE A 75 2.35 5.10 7.54
CA ILE A 75 1.91 3.72 7.63
C ILE A 75 1.19 3.50 8.95
N SER A 76 -0.02 2.95 8.87
CA SER A 76 -0.82 2.55 10.04
C SER A 76 -0.79 1.05 10.30
N ASP A 77 -0.62 0.23 9.26
CA ASP A 77 -0.64 -1.22 9.38
C ASP A 77 0.17 -1.93 8.28
N ILE A 78 0.74 -3.09 8.62
CA ILE A 78 1.44 -3.98 7.68
C ILE A 78 0.88 -5.40 7.89
N SER A 79 0.17 -5.92 6.89
CA SER A 79 -0.36 -7.29 6.89
C SER A 79 0.38 -8.16 5.89
N LEU A 80 1.15 -9.12 6.40
CA LEU A 80 1.84 -10.12 5.57
C LEU A 80 0.87 -11.13 4.98
N GLU A 81 -0.21 -11.47 5.70
CA GLU A 81 -1.24 -12.40 5.24
C GLU A 81 -1.98 -11.84 4.01
N ASN A 82 -2.33 -10.56 4.06
CA ASN A 82 -3.02 -9.88 2.95
C ASN A 82 -2.04 -9.35 1.88
N GLY A 83 -0.74 -9.31 2.18
CA GLY A 83 0.27 -8.71 1.30
C GLY A 83 0.08 -7.20 1.13
N THR A 84 -0.41 -6.51 2.16
CA THR A 84 -0.78 -5.09 2.09
C THR A 84 -0.03 -4.24 3.12
N ILE A 85 0.30 -3.01 2.71
CA ILE A 85 0.69 -1.93 3.62
C ILE A 85 -0.44 -0.90 3.56
N THR A 86 -0.98 -0.55 4.72
CA THR A 86 -2.01 0.47 4.84
C THR A 86 -1.35 1.77 5.25
N GLY A 87 -1.54 2.79 4.43
CA GLY A 87 -0.97 4.11 4.65
C GLY A 87 -2.02 5.20 4.54
N LEU A 88 -1.88 6.22 5.36
CA LEU A 88 -2.68 7.43 5.33
C LEU A 88 -1.96 8.46 4.47
N VAL A 89 -2.69 8.99 3.49
CA VAL A 89 -2.23 10.05 2.60
C VAL A 89 -2.99 11.32 2.93
N ASN A 90 -2.27 12.39 3.26
CA ASN A 90 -2.87 13.70 3.51
C ASN A 90 -2.61 14.66 2.33
N SER A 91 -3.14 14.30 1.17
CA SER A 91 -2.86 15.02 -0.08
C SER A 91 -4.12 15.16 -0.96
N SER A 92 -5.10 15.89 -0.46
CA SER A 92 -6.32 16.21 -1.20
C SER A 92 -6.07 17.34 -2.21
N ALA A 93 -6.51 17.13 -3.45
CA ALA A 93 -6.60 18.17 -4.46
C ALA A 93 -7.97 18.86 -4.41
N TYR A 94 -8.02 20.15 -4.71
CA TYR A 94 -9.27 20.90 -4.85
C TYR A 94 -9.12 22.07 -5.81
N ARG A 95 -10.25 22.51 -6.39
CA ARG A 95 -10.35 23.70 -7.21
C ARG A 95 -11.73 24.30 -6.99
N CYS A 96 -11.76 25.59 -6.69
CA CYS A 96 -12.96 26.36 -6.45
C CYS A 96 -12.97 27.58 -7.37
N TRP A 97 -14.17 28.00 -7.78
CA TRP A 97 -14.37 29.09 -8.73
C TRP A 97 -15.16 30.23 -8.08
N LEU A 98 -14.99 31.43 -8.63
CA LEU A 98 -15.87 32.59 -8.39
C LEU A 98 -17.12 32.49 -9.27
N GLU A 99 -18.12 33.33 -8.99
CA GLU A 99 -19.38 33.36 -9.76
C GLU A 99 -19.20 33.70 -11.25
N ASP A 100 -18.13 34.43 -11.58
CA ASP A 100 -17.77 34.78 -12.97
C ASP A 100 -17.04 33.64 -13.70
N GLY A 101 -16.83 32.49 -13.05
CA GLY A 101 -16.16 31.31 -13.59
C GLY A 101 -14.63 31.36 -13.51
N SER A 102 -14.03 32.43 -12.96
CA SER A 102 -12.59 32.50 -12.74
C SER A 102 -12.17 31.64 -11.54
N ASP A 103 -10.91 31.17 -11.54
CA ASP A 103 -10.38 30.40 -10.42
C ASP A 103 -10.29 31.26 -9.16
N TRP A 104 -10.87 30.78 -8.06
CA TRP A 104 -10.70 31.40 -6.75
C TRP A 104 -9.49 30.84 -6.01
N ILE A 105 -9.48 29.53 -5.81
CA ILE A 105 -8.41 28.82 -5.10
C ILE A 105 -8.30 27.40 -5.64
N PHE A 106 -7.07 26.92 -5.79
CA PHE A 106 -6.81 25.55 -6.17
C PHE A 106 -5.57 25.01 -5.47
N ARG A 107 -5.51 23.69 -5.36
CA ARG A 107 -4.37 22.94 -4.84
C ARG A 107 -4.30 21.60 -5.52
N ASP A 108 -3.11 21.25 -6.01
CA ASP A 108 -2.84 19.90 -6.49
C ASP A 108 -2.41 19.00 -5.33
N GLY A 109 -2.95 17.78 -5.33
CA GLY A 109 -2.52 16.70 -4.45
C GLY A 109 -1.30 16.01 -5.04
N ASN A 110 -0.25 15.84 -4.24
CA ASN A 110 0.97 15.14 -4.62
C ASN A 110 1.30 14.05 -3.57
N ILE A 111 1.68 12.86 -4.04
CA ILE A 111 2.10 11.75 -3.20
C ILE A 111 3.49 11.34 -3.65
N ALA A 112 4.52 11.60 -2.85
CA ALA A 112 5.86 11.14 -3.15
C ALA A 112 6.19 9.84 -2.41
N PHE A 113 6.52 8.80 -3.18
CA PHE A 113 7.17 7.61 -2.65
C PHE A 113 8.67 7.88 -2.58
N ASN A 114 9.14 8.53 -1.51
CA ASN A 114 10.55 8.86 -1.36
C ASN A 114 11.39 7.57 -1.23
N LYS A 115 12.29 7.32 -2.18
CA LYS A 115 13.21 6.17 -2.13
C LYS A 115 14.60 6.46 -2.69
N PRO A 116 15.64 5.86 -2.08
CA PRO A 116 17.01 5.95 -2.57
C PRO A 116 17.26 5.09 -3.84
N SER A 117 16.46 4.05 -4.06
CA SER A 117 16.52 3.24 -5.28
C SER A 117 15.35 3.57 -6.19
N ASN A 118 15.62 3.86 -7.46
CA ASN A 118 14.61 4.04 -8.51
C ASN A 118 13.84 2.73 -8.82
N LYS A 119 13.59 1.85 -7.82
CA LYS A 119 12.73 0.65 -7.88
C LYS A 119 11.73 0.59 -6.71
N LEU A 120 10.45 0.75 -7.02
CA LEU A 120 9.30 0.71 -6.10
C LEU A 120 8.87 -0.76 -6.00
N ALA A 121 8.85 -1.30 -4.79
CA ALA A 121 8.44 -2.68 -4.53
C ALA A 121 6.93 -2.84 -4.38
N PHE A 122 6.17 -1.75 -4.46
CA PHE A 122 4.75 -1.69 -4.12
C PHE A 122 3.98 -0.97 -5.22
N ILE A 123 2.70 -1.29 -5.32
CA ILE A 123 1.72 -0.60 -6.18
C ILE A 123 0.55 -0.13 -5.33
N ILE A 124 -0.19 0.87 -5.80
CA ILE A 124 -1.45 1.26 -5.17
C ILE A 124 -2.47 0.16 -5.45
N SER A 125 -3.09 -0.39 -4.39
CA SER A 125 -4.05 -1.48 -4.54
C SER A 125 -5.32 -1.01 -5.26
N PRO A 126 -5.72 -1.61 -6.40
CA PRO A 126 -6.92 -1.23 -7.14
C PRO A 126 -8.22 -1.75 -6.48
N ILE A 127 -8.12 -2.66 -5.51
CA ILE A 127 -9.28 -3.23 -4.81
C ILE A 127 -9.56 -2.56 -3.46
N HIS A 128 -8.52 -1.99 -2.82
CA HIS A 128 -8.63 -1.34 -1.52
C HIS A 128 -8.68 0.18 -1.60
N ASN A 129 -8.40 0.78 -2.76
CA ASN A 129 -8.43 2.22 -2.96
C ASN A 129 -9.40 2.60 -4.06
N LYS A 130 -10.03 3.77 -3.91
CA LYS A 130 -10.84 4.42 -4.94
C LYS A 130 -10.38 5.86 -5.10
N PHE A 131 -10.15 6.28 -6.33
CA PHE A 131 -10.00 7.69 -6.66
C PHE A 131 -11.39 8.28 -6.87
N VAL A 132 -11.68 9.41 -6.23
CA VAL A 132 -13.00 10.03 -6.23
C VAL A 132 -12.85 11.52 -6.52
N GLY A 133 -13.53 11.99 -7.57
CA GLY A 133 -13.76 13.41 -7.83
C GLY A 133 -15.13 13.83 -7.29
N LEU A 134 -15.19 14.97 -6.60
CA LEU A 134 -16.43 15.53 -6.04
C LEU A 134 -16.65 16.95 -6.59
N GLY A 135 -17.90 17.29 -6.88
CA GLY A 135 -18.31 18.61 -7.34
C GLY A 135 -19.16 18.57 -8.62
N CYS A 136 -19.48 19.76 -9.12
CA CYS A 136 -20.20 19.99 -10.36
C CYS A 136 -19.28 20.71 -11.34
N ASP A 137 -19.36 20.33 -12.61
CA ASP A 137 -18.46 20.81 -13.68
C ASP A 137 -16.98 20.58 -13.33
N THR A 138 -16.72 19.42 -12.72
CA THR A 138 -15.40 19.05 -12.19
C THR A 138 -14.78 17.93 -13.02
N VAL A 139 -13.51 18.12 -13.40
CA VAL A 139 -12.64 17.04 -13.90
C VAL A 139 -11.51 16.84 -12.90
N ALA A 140 -11.43 15.63 -12.34
CA ALA A 140 -10.36 15.22 -11.44
C ALA A 140 -9.47 14.19 -12.15
N PHE A 141 -8.16 14.38 -12.12
CA PHE A 141 -7.21 13.44 -12.71
C PHE A 141 -6.18 13.00 -11.67
N ILE A 142 -5.72 11.76 -11.82
CA ILE A 142 -4.58 11.21 -11.09
C ILE A 142 -3.56 10.76 -12.13
N ALA A 143 -2.32 11.19 -11.97
CA ALA A 143 -1.22 10.81 -12.83
C ALA A 143 0.00 10.44 -11.99
N GLY A 144 0.84 9.57 -12.53
CA GLY A 144 2.09 9.16 -11.89
C GLY A 144 3.12 8.76 -12.93
N ASP A 145 4.38 8.98 -12.60
CA ASP A 145 5.52 8.57 -13.42
C ASP A 145 6.35 7.54 -12.66
N TYR A 146 6.38 6.32 -13.20
CA TYR A 146 7.25 5.27 -12.69
C TYR A 146 7.66 4.25 -13.76
N GLY A 147 8.51 4.69 -14.70
CA GLY A 147 8.99 3.86 -15.81
C GLY A 147 7.96 3.65 -16.93
N THR A 148 6.69 3.98 -16.67
CA THR A 148 5.62 4.22 -17.64
C THR A 148 4.71 5.31 -17.08
N THR A 149 4.10 6.11 -17.97
CA THR A 149 3.13 7.13 -17.58
C THR A 149 1.78 6.48 -17.29
N PHE A 150 1.29 6.64 -16.06
CA PHE A 150 -0.08 6.29 -15.69
C PHE A 150 -0.91 7.57 -15.60
N ALA A 151 -2.13 7.53 -16.16
CA ALA A 151 -3.12 8.56 -15.97
C ALA A 151 -4.52 7.94 -15.89
N SER A 152 -5.35 8.47 -15.00
CA SER A 152 -6.77 8.13 -14.87
C SER A 152 -7.53 9.35 -14.35
N GLY A 153 -8.86 9.31 -14.34
CA GLY A 153 -9.65 10.44 -13.87
C GLY A 153 -11.14 10.15 -13.71
N CYS A 154 -11.82 11.16 -13.18
CA CYS A 154 -13.26 11.23 -13.00
C CYS A 154 -13.77 12.54 -13.60
N TYR A 155 -14.97 12.52 -14.17
CA TYR A 155 -15.69 13.71 -14.59
C TYR A 155 -17.06 13.73 -13.91
N ALA A 156 -17.50 14.91 -13.49
CA ALA A 156 -18.80 15.13 -12.90
C ALA A 156 -19.44 16.37 -13.52
N PHE A 157 -20.58 16.18 -14.18
CA PHE A 157 -21.38 17.26 -14.77
C PHE A 157 -22.68 17.35 -13.97
N CYS A 158 -23.08 18.57 -13.62
CA CYS A 158 -24.36 18.82 -13.00
C CYS A 158 -25.15 19.75 -13.89
N THR A 159 -26.13 19.22 -14.61
CA THR A 159 -27.12 20.06 -15.25
C THR A 159 -28.14 20.46 -14.21
N ASN A 160 -28.54 21.72 -14.20
CA ASN A 160 -29.72 22.14 -13.46
C ASN A 160 -30.93 21.49 -14.14
N VAL A 161 -31.39 20.35 -13.63
CA VAL A 161 -32.64 19.72 -14.08
C VAL A 161 -33.76 20.54 -13.43
N THR A 162 -34.20 21.55 -14.17
CA THR A 162 -35.36 22.38 -13.86
C THR A 162 -36.62 21.55 -13.72
#